data_AF-A0A381UN64-F1
#
_entry.id   AF-A0A381UN64-F1
#
_cell.length_a   1.000
_cell.length_b   1.000
_cell.length_c   1.000
_cell.angle_alpha   90.00
_cell.angle_beta   90.00
_cell.angle_gamma   90.00
#
_symmetry.space_group_name_H-M   'P 1'
#
loop_
_entity.id
_entity.type
_entity.pdbx_description
1 polymer ?
#
loop_
_entity_poly.entity_id
_entity_poly.type
_entity_poly.pdbx_seq_one_letter_code
_entity_poly.pdbx_strand_id
1 'polypeptide(L)' 'MLTKYVLNRRGVFWLTWLVMACGAAHGCSTPSQEISVDSLMSHIQQLSSDEFEGRSPGTEGGVKTVTYLTDQFRS' A
#
# COMPACT_ATOMS: atom_id res chain seq x y z
N MET A 1 -61.15 -3.26 -16.10
CA MET A 1 -59.75 -3.74 -16.15
C MET A 1 -58.76 -2.71 -15.57
N LEU A 2 -58.98 -2.12 -14.38
CA LEU A 2 -58.00 -1.16 -13.80
C LEU A 2 -57.99 -1.19 -12.26
N THR A 3 -57.62 -2.32 -11.65
CA THR A 3 -57.45 -2.42 -10.19
C THR A 3 -56.33 -3.39 -9.83
N LYS A 4 -55.10 -3.12 -10.29
CA LYS A 4 -53.94 -4.02 -10.05
C LYS A 4 -52.70 -3.37 -9.42
N TYR A 5 -52.69 -2.07 -9.13
CA TYR A 5 -51.51 -1.41 -8.52
C TYR A 5 -51.81 -0.86 -7.12
N VAL A 6 -52.12 -1.75 -6.17
CA VAL A 6 -51.87 -1.45 -4.75
C VAL A 6 -50.39 -1.75 -4.51
N LEU A 7 -49.58 -0.70 -4.62
CA LEU A 7 -48.14 -0.72 -4.42
C LEU A 7 -47.83 -1.21 -2.98
N ASN A 8 -47.33 -2.44 -2.85
CA ASN A 8 -47.02 -3.07 -1.58
C ASN A 8 -45.90 -2.29 -0.86
N ARG A 9 -46.26 -1.50 0.15
CA ARG A 9 -45.35 -0.68 0.98
C ARG A 9 -44.20 -1.48 1.62
N ARG A 10 -44.39 -2.80 1.80
CA ARG A 10 -43.35 -3.72 2.27
C ARG A 10 -42.27 -3.95 1.21
N GLY A 11 -42.61 -4.03 -0.08
CA GLY A 11 -41.65 -4.25 -1.17
C GLY A 11 -40.74 -3.06 -1.44
N VAL A 12 -41.24 -1.83 -1.25
CA VAL A 12 -40.44 -0.60 -1.40
C VAL A 12 -39.31 -0.56 -0.36
N PHE A 13 -39.58 -0.98 0.88
CA PHE A 13 -38.58 -1.03 1.95
C PHE A 13 -37.45 -2.04 1.68
N TRP A 14 -37.78 -3.19 1.11
CA TRP A 14 -36.78 -4.20 0.71
C TRP A 14 -35.93 -3.73 -0.48
N LEU A 15 -36.54 -3.00 -1.43
CA LEU A 15 -35.84 -2.44 -2.58
C LEU A 15 -34.89 -1.29 -2.19
N THR A 16 -35.28 -0.46 -1.22
CA THR A 16 -34.41 0.61 -0.69
C THR A 16 -33.23 0.06 0.11
N TRP A 17 -33.38 -1.08 0.79
CA TRP A 17 -32.30 -1.71 1.56
C TRP A 17 -31.25 -2.39 0.66
N LEU A 18 -31.68 -2.93 -0.48
CA LEU A 18 -30.81 -3.58 -1.47
C LEU A 18 -29.86 -2.60 -2.18
N VAL A 19 -30.30 -1.36 -2.43
CA VAL A 19 -29.49 -0.36 -3.15
C VAL A 19 -28.38 0.25 -2.28
N MET A 20 -28.51 0.19 -0.95
CA MET A 20 -27.57 0.81 0.00
C MET A 20 -26.37 -0.09 0.39
N ALA A 21 -26.27 -1.29 -0.18
CA ALA A 21 -25.18 -2.23 0.11
C ALA A 21 -23.94 -2.03 -0.78
N CYS A 22 -24.01 -1.22 -1.84
CA CYS A 22 -22.91 -1.00 -2.78
C CYS A 22 -22.31 0.41 -2.66
N GLY A 23 -21.76 0.74 -1.48
CA GLY A 23 -21.11 2.03 -1.21
C GLY A 23 -19.71 1.95 -0.59
N ALA A 24 -19.26 0.76 -0.16
CA ALA A 24 -18.08 0.61 0.71
C ALA A 24 -16.90 -0.17 0.11
N ALA A 25 -16.79 -0.28 -1.22
CA ALA A 25 -15.78 -1.13 -1.87
C ALA A 25 -14.77 -0.37 -2.75
N HIS A 26 -14.51 0.91 -2.49
CA HIS A 26 -13.51 1.68 -3.25
C HIS A 26 -12.60 2.51 -2.33
N GLY A 27 -12.12 1.90 -1.25
CA GLY A 27 -10.93 2.40 -0.57
C GLY A 27 -9.72 1.68 -1.15
N CYS A 28 -9.08 2.27 -2.16
CA CYS A 28 -7.71 1.88 -2.48
C CYS A 28 -6.88 2.26 -1.26
N SER A 29 -6.60 1.30 -0.39
CA SER A 29 -5.63 1.47 0.68
C SER A 29 -4.28 1.58 0.01
N THR A 30 -3.88 2.80 -0.32
CA THR A 30 -2.48 3.11 -0.64
C THR A 30 -1.67 2.62 0.54
N PRO A 31 -0.75 1.65 0.39
CA PRO A 31 0.21 1.39 1.44
C PRO A 31 1.05 2.66 1.56
N SER A 32 0.72 3.50 2.54
CA SER A 32 1.42 4.75 2.80
C SER A 32 2.71 4.44 3.55
N GLN A 33 3.62 3.70 2.90
CA GLN A 33 5.03 3.86 3.23
C GLN A 33 5.46 5.14 2.52
N GLU A 34 5.23 6.26 3.18
CA GLU A 34 5.69 7.55 2.68
C GLU A 34 7.22 7.52 2.61
N ILE A 35 7.75 7.70 1.40
CA ILE A 35 9.19 7.87 1.20
C ILE A 35 9.55 9.25 1.76
N SER A 36 10.24 9.27 2.89
CA SER A 36 10.73 10.51 3.48
C SER A 36 12.10 10.89 2.89
N VAL A 37 12.35 12.20 2.73
CA VAL A 37 13.65 12.69 2.28
C VAL A 37 14.75 12.33 3.28
N ASP A 38 14.44 12.42 4.58
CA ASP A 38 15.38 12.12 5.66
C ASP A 38 15.81 10.64 5.65
N SER A 39 14.87 9.70 5.48
CA SER A 39 15.20 8.27 5.41
C SER A 39 16.06 7.97 4.19
N LEU A 40 15.71 8.52 3.03
CA LEU A 40 16.52 8.34 1.82
C LEU A 40 17.93 8.91 1.99
N MET A 41 18.04 10.10 2.58
CA MET A 41 19.33 10.74 2.84
C MET A 41 20.20 9.91 3.80
N SER A 42 19.62 9.35 4.85
CA SER A 42 20.32 8.46 5.78
C SER A 42 20.92 7.24 5.08
N HIS A 43 20.14 6.57 4.21
CA HIS A 43 20.65 5.43 3.44
C HIS A 43 21.77 5.83 2.46
N ILE A 44 21.63 6.99 1.79
CA ILE A 44 22.66 7.50 0.88
C ILE A 44 23.96 7.75 1.63
N GLN A 45 23.90 8.45 2.77
CA GLN A 45 25.08 8.75 3.59
C GLN A 45 25.79 7.46 4.01
N GLN A 46 25.05 6.48 4.55
CA GLN A 46 25.62 5.20 4.96
C GLN A 46 26.31 4.48 3.79
N LEU A 47 25.62 4.34 2.65
CA LEU A 47 26.14 3.63 1.46
C LEU A 47 27.26 4.39 0.72
N SER A 48 27.42 5.69 1.00
CA SER A 48 28.51 6.52 0.49
C SER A 48 29.71 6.62 1.44
N SER A 49 29.60 6.07 2.65
CA SER A 49 30.68 6.13 3.63
C SER A 49 31.87 5.24 3.22
N ASP A 50 33.04 5.61 3.72
CA ASP A 50 34.30 4.90 3.46
C ASP A 50 34.26 3.45 3.96
N GLU A 51 33.39 3.12 4.94
CA GLU A 51 33.20 1.75 5.47
C GLU A 51 32.81 0.74 4.39
N PHE A 52 32.21 1.20 3.29
CA PHE A 52 31.79 0.35 2.18
C PHE A 52 32.84 0.21 1.10
N GLU A 53 33.97 0.92 1.13
CA GLU A 53 35.21 0.67 0.33
C GLU A 53 35.04 0.48 -1.21
N GLY A 54 33.84 0.67 -1.78
CA GLY A 54 33.47 0.36 -3.16
C GLY A 54 32.55 -0.87 -3.31
N ARG A 55 31.75 -0.90 -4.39
CA ARG A 55 30.60 -1.82 -4.56
C ARG A 55 30.77 -2.83 -5.70
N SER A 56 32.01 -3.04 -6.14
CA SER A 56 32.29 -4.02 -7.20
C SER A 56 31.93 -5.44 -6.74
N PRO A 57 31.47 -6.32 -7.64
CA PRO A 57 31.19 -7.70 -7.29
C PRO A 57 32.41 -8.41 -6.70
N GLY A 58 32.21 -9.17 -5.61
CA GLY A 58 33.27 -9.96 -4.97
C GLY A 58 34.21 -9.17 -4.04
N THR A 59 34.00 -7.87 -3.82
CA THR A 59 34.76 -7.10 -2.81
C THR A 59 34.07 -7.15 -1.45
N GLU A 60 34.83 -6.88 -0.37
CA GLU A 60 34.26 -6.76 0.99
C GLU A 60 33.16 -5.69 1.06
N GLY A 61 33.39 -4.55 0.42
CA GLY A 61 32.43 -3.47 0.27
C GLY A 61 31.12 -3.87 -0.42
N GLY A 62 31.21 -4.70 -1.46
CA GLY A 62 30.06 -5.30 -2.13
C GLY A 62 29.27 -6.23 -1.20
N VAL A 63 29.96 -7.06 -0.41
CA VAL A 63 29.31 -7.93 0.58
C VAL A 63 28.60 -7.12 1.65
N LYS A 64 29.25 -6.09 2.21
CA LYS A 64 28.64 -5.15 3.19
C LYS A 64 27.38 -4.48 2.62
N THR A 65 27.45 -4.02 1.37
CA THR A 65 26.31 -3.39 0.67
C THR A 65 25.12 -4.35 0.54
N VAL A 66 25.37 -5.61 0.15
CA VAL A 66 24.30 -6.61 0.00
C VAL A 66 23.64 -6.92 1.33
N THR A 67 24.43 -7.12 2.39
CA THR A 67 23.93 -7.37 3.74
C THR A 67 23.06 -6.21 4.22
N TYR A 68 23.56 -4.98 4.11
CA TYR A 68 22.83 -3.78 4.52
C TYR A 68 21.46 -3.67 3.85
N LEU A 69 21.42 -3.75 2.50
CA LEU A 69 20.17 -3.64 1.76
C LEU A 69 19.21 -4.78 2.11
N THR A 70 19.72 -6.00 2.25
CA THR A 70 18.89 -7.16 2.63
C THR A 70 18.24 -6.94 4.00
N ASP A 71 18.96 -6.41 4.96
CA ASP A 71 18.43 -6.16 6.30
C ASP A 71 17.40 -5.02 6.30
N GLN A 72 17.62 -3.94 5.54
CA GLN A 72 16.65 -2.82 5.43
C GLN A 72 15.31 -3.22 4.79
N PHE A 73 15.29 -4.22 3.91
CA PHE A 73 14.05 -4.68 3.24
C PHE A 73 13.37 -5.89 3.91
N ARG A 74 13.99 -6.47 4.96
CA ARG A 74 13.36 -7.54 5.75
C ARG A 74 12.42 -7.01 6.83
N SER A 75 12.69 -5.81 7.33
CA SER A 75 11.86 -5.08 8.29
C SER A 75 10.73 -4.32 7.60
#